data_AF-A0A846PD18-F1
#
_entry.id   AF-A0A846PD18-F1
#
_cell.length_a   1.000
_cell.length_b   1.000
_cell.length_c   1.000
_cell.angle_alpha   90.00
_cell.angle_beta   90.00
_cell.angle_gamma   90.00
#
_symmetry.space_group_name_H-M   'P 1'
#
loop_
_entity.id
_entity.type
_entity.pdbx_description
1 polymer ?
#
loop_
_entity_poly.entity_id
_entity_poly.type
_entity_poly.pdbx_seq_one_letter_code
_entity_poly.pdbx_strand_id
1 'polypeptide(L)'
;MMILEEDKILVPDSLAETLWRLEEVRRGFRSRVDTQVTAALNWVLSRQGLKGAYRGLFAPTEKDLQGVKLLTGESISSAALRHILGEEALRAVIVWNFESSSALEKAKESFVYLLESGGDSSPKASGFFCCHKCTPAFLRTLAVVKPDGWEATLQKGIENIRKKRTPDGRWHGFPFYYTLLALSDMDIPSAKVELQHASTRAKKLLNRYLKEDRISRFRKTGLEAAVAA
;
A
#
# COMPACT_ATOMS: atom_id res chain seq x y z
N MET A 1 6.11 26.44 20.50
CA MET A 1 5.95 24.99 20.75
C MET A 1 6.95 24.27 19.86
N MET A 2 7.99 23.66 20.43
CA MET A 2 8.93 22.85 19.64
C MET A 2 8.22 21.59 19.19
N ILE A 3 8.09 21.39 17.87
CA ILE A 3 7.61 20.15 17.29
C ILE A 3 8.75 19.14 17.46
N LEU A 4 8.54 18.09 18.25
CA LEU A 4 9.53 17.03 18.41
C LEU A 4 9.75 16.35 17.05
N GLU A 5 10.94 15.82 16.79
CA GLU A 5 11.23 15.13 15.51
C GLU A 5 10.29 13.95 15.23
N GLU A 6 9.76 13.34 16.30
CA GLU A 6 8.79 12.26 16.25
C GLU A 6 7.40 12.72 15.77
N ASP A 7 7.12 14.03 15.82
CA ASP A 7 5.83 14.62 15.44
C ASP A 7 5.76 15.00 13.95
N LYS A 8 6.91 15.17 13.28
CA LYS A 8 6.96 15.59 11.87
C LYS A 8 6.39 14.51 10.95
N ILE A 9 5.50 14.87 10.01
CA ILE A 9 5.01 13.92 9.00
C ILE A 9 6.08 13.61 7.95
N LEU A 10 6.76 14.65 7.45
CA LEU A 10 7.83 14.51 6.47
C LEU A 10 9.12 14.01 7.15
N VAL A 11 9.66 12.91 6.62
CA VAL A 11 10.97 12.35 6.96
C VAL A 11 11.83 12.36 5.69
N PRO A 12 12.62 13.42 5.44
CA PRO A 12 13.27 13.66 4.14
C PRO A 12 14.28 12.59 3.73
N ASP A 13 14.77 11.80 4.70
CA ASP A 13 15.71 10.72 4.46
C ASP A 13 15.02 9.37 4.21
N SER A 14 13.68 9.26 4.24
CA SER A 14 12.94 8.03 3.98
C SER A 14 11.58 8.28 3.34
N LEU A 15 11.41 7.79 2.11
CA LEU A 15 10.12 7.78 1.43
C LEU A 15 9.14 6.89 2.19
N ALA A 16 9.58 5.71 2.60
CA ALA A 16 8.73 4.78 3.32
C ALA A 16 8.16 5.42 4.60
N GLU A 17 9.01 5.97 5.46
CA GLU A 17 8.57 6.59 6.71
C GLU A 17 7.64 7.78 6.48
N THR A 18 7.91 8.61 5.46
CA THR A 18 7.01 9.71 5.08
C THR A 18 5.62 9.18 4.66
N LEU A 19 5.57 8.13 3.84
CA LEU A 19 4.31 7.50 3.42
C LEU A 19 3.56 6.87 4.59
N TRP A 20 4.26 6.18 5.49
CA TRP A 20 3.65 5.59 6.68
C TRP A 20 3.04 6.66 7.58
N ARG A 21 3.74 7.77 7.83
CA ARG A 21 3.23 8.90 8.65
C ARG A 21 2.04 9.60 7.99
N LEU A 22 2.05 9.76 6.67
CA LEU A 22 0.89 10.27 5.94
C LEU A 22 -0.33 9.35 6.11
N GLU A 23 -0.14 8.03 6.05
CA GLU A 23 -1.23 7.08 6.26
C GLU A 23 -1.69 7.05 7.74
N GLU A 24 -0.79 7.22 8.72
CA GLU A 24 -1.16 7.39 10.14
C GLU A 24 -2.11 8.57 10.34
N VAL A 25 -1.79 9.72 9.73
CA VAL A 25 -2.66 10.91 9.82
C VAL A 25 -3.99 10.64 9.15
N ARG A 26 -3.98 10.02 7.96
CA ARG A 26 -5.22 9.70 7.23
C ARG A 26 -6.14 8.76 8.01
N ARG A 27 -5.58 7.86 8.82
CA ARG A 27 -6.32 6.94 9.69
C ARG A 27 -6.67 7.51 11.07
N GLY A 28 -6.21 8.72 11.39
CA GLY A 28 -6.40 9.33 12.70
C GLY A 28 -5.52 8.73 13.80
N PHE A 29 -4.46 7.99 13.45
CA PHE A 29 -3.49 7.47 14.42
C PHE A 29 -2.48 8.53 14.87
N ARG A 30 -2.33 9.59 14.08
CA ARG A 30 -1.45 10.74 14.31
C ARG A 30 -2.24 12.03 14.10
N SER A 31 -1.93 13.05 14.91
CA SER A 31 -2.53 14.38 14.78
C SER A 31 -2.29 14.98 13.40
N ARG A 32 -3.32 15.59 12.83
CA ARG A 32 -3.25 16.26 11.54
C ARG A 32 -2.76 17.70 11.71
N VAL A 33 -1.70 18.04 10.98
CA VAL A 33 -1.23 19.42 10.81
C VAL A 33 -1.12 19.68 9.32
N ASP A 34 -2.04 20.46 8.75
CA ASP A 34 -2.20 20.60 7.29
C ASP A 34 -0.92 21.06 6.59
N THR A 35 -0.19 22.01 7.17
CA THR A 35 1.07 22.49 6.60
C THR A 35 2.14 21.38 6.52
N GLN A 36 2.16 20.45 7.47
CA GLN A 36 3.06 19.29 7.42
C GLN A 36 2.59 18.24 6.41
N VAL A 37 1.29 18.00 6.30
CA VAL A 37 0.71 17.10 5.28
C VAL A 37 1.07 17.61 3.88
N THR A 38 0.82 18.89 3.61
CA THR A 38 1.17 19.55 2.35
C THR A 38 2.68 19.49 2.07
N ALA A 39 3.52 19.76 3.07
CA ALA A 39 4.97 19.66 2.91
C ALA A 39 5.42 18.22 2.57
N ALA A 40 4.85 17.21 3.23
CA ALA A 40 5.14 15.81 2.97
C ALA A 40 4.68 15.37 1.57
N LEU A 41 3.48 15.75 1.15
CA LEU A 41 2.94 15.40 -0.17
C LEU A 41 3.70 16.09 -1.31
N ASN A 42 4.07 17.36 -1.16
CA ASN A 42 4.95 18.05 -2.11
C ASN A 42 6.31 17.37 -2.23
N TRP A 43 6.89 16.96 -1.10
CA TRP A 43 8.14 16.21 -1.10
C TRP A 43 7.99 14.83 -1.76
N VAL A 44 6.89 14.10 -1.52
CA VAL A 44 6.60 12.84 -2.23
C VAL A 44 6.51 13.10 -3.73
N LEU A 45 5.77 14.12 -4.17
CA LEU A 45 5.65 14.49 -5.58
C LEU A 45 7.00 14.78 -6.23
N SER A 46 7.90 15.46 -5.52
CA SER A 46 9.24 15.75 -6.04
C SER A 46 10.12 14.51 -6.22
N ARG A 47 9.70 13.32 -5.76
CA ARG A 47 10.40 12.05 -5.98
C ARG A 47 10.05 11.40 -7.32
N GLN A 48 9.04 11.89 -8.05
CA GLN A 48 8.59 11.28 -9.29
C GLN A 48 9.70 11.28 -10.35
N GLY A 49 9.93 10.14 -10.99
CA GLY A 49 10.85 10.00 -12.13
C GLY A 49 12.35 10.16 -11.79
N LEU A 50 12.71 10.40 -10.53
CA LEU A 50 14.11 10.49 -10.13
C LEU A 50 14.85 9.16 -10.33
N LYS A 51 16.18 9.22 -10.40
CA LYS A 51 17.04 8.03 -10.51
C LYS A 51 16.69 7.01 -9.41
N GLY A 52 16.46 5.76 -9.82
CA GLY A 52 16.07 4.69 -8.91
C GLY A 52 14.55 4.51 -8.75
N ALA A 53 13.73 5.40 -9.30
CA ALA A 53 12.29 5.19 -9.44
C ALA A 53 12.00 3.93 -10.25
N TYR A 54 11.02 3.15 -9.80
CA TYR A 54 10.54 2.02 -10.56
C TYR A 54 9.68 2.53 -11.72
N ARG A 55 10.21 2.41 -12.96
CA ARG A 55 9.46 2.64 -14.20
C ARG A 55 8.71 3.98 -14.23
N GLY A 56 9.34 5.05 -13.75
CA GLY A 56 8.75 6.40 -13.76
C GLY A 56 7.85 6.74 -12.59
N LEU A 57 7.64 5.83 -11.63
CA LEU A 57 6.97 6.13 -10.35
C LEU A 57 7.88 7.00 -9.44
N PHE A 58 7.73 6.86 -8.13
CA PHE A 58 8.44 7.66 -7.13
C PHE A 58 9.71 6.95 -6.67
N ALA A 59 10.83 7.68 -6.60
CA ALA A 59 12.12 7.13 -6.20
C ALA A 59 12.26 7.01 -4.68
N PRO A 60 12.66 5.83 -4.15
CA PRO A 60 13.07 5.72 -2.76
C PRO A 60 14.29 6.59 -2.47
N THR A 61 14.57 6.81 -1.19
CA THR A 61 15.82 7.44 -0.70
C THR A 61 16.91 6.40 -0.49
N GLU A 62 18.15 6.84 -0.26
CA GLU A 62 19.27 5.94 0.07
C GLU A 62 19.04 5.15 1.38
N LYS A 63 18.37 5.74 2.37
CA LYS A 63 18.04 5.03 3.61
C LYS A 63 17.05 3.91 3.36
N ASP A 64 16.04 4.14 2.52
CA ASP A 64 15.07 3.10 2.18
C ASP A 64 15.77 1.90 1.53
N LEU A 65 16.78 2.13 0.69
CA LEU A 65 17.54 1.06 0.02
C LEU A 65 18.29 0.14 0.99
N GLN A 66 18.52 0.55 2.24
CA GLN A 66 19.11 -0.28 3.29
C GLN A 66 18.14 -1.31 3.88
N GLY A 67 16.84 -1.14 3.62
CA GLY A 67 15.78 -2.05 4.05
C GLY A 67 14.59 -1.31 4.64
N VAL A 68 13.39 -1.78 4.27
CA VAL A 68 12.12 -1.22 4.72
C VAL A 68 11.21 -2.35 5.22
N LYS A 69 10.29 -2.00 6.12
CA LYS A 69 9.16 -2.86 6.49
C LYS A 69 7.88 -2.23 5.95
N LEU A 70 6.91 -3.07 5.61
CA LEU A 70 5.53 -2.65 5.32
C LEU A 70 4.93 -1.95 6.54
N LEU A 71 3.78 -1.28 6.36
CA LEU A 71 3.07 -0.55 7.41
C LEU A 71 2.75 -1.44 8.59
N THR A 72 2.45 -2.69 8.24
CA THR A 72 2.11 -3.79 9.11
C THR A 72 3.35 -4.49 9.67
N GLY A 73 4.54 -3.92 9.49
CA GLY A 73 5.82 -4.39 10.05
C GLY A 73 6.43 -5.62 9.36
N GLU A 74 5.80 -6.13 8.30
CA GLU A 74 6.30 -7.27 7.52
C GLU A 74 7.48 -6.83 6.63
N SER A 75 8.58 -7.59 6.60
CA SER A 75 9.78 -7.23 5.84
C SER A 75 9.56 -7.36 4.33
N ILE A 76 10.07 -6.39 3.55
CA ILE A 76 10.14 -6.47 2.09
C ILE A 76 11.55 -6.80 1.62
N SER A 77 11.68 -7.51 0.50
CA SER A 77 12.99 -7.71 -0.13
C SER A 77 13.43 -6.44 -0.85
N SER A 78 14.73 -6.30 -1.08
CA SER A 78 15.30 -5.19 -1.87
C SER A 78 14.71 -5.11 -3.28
N ALA A 79 14.47 -6.26 -3.92
CA ALA A 79 13.79 -6.34 -5.22
C ALA A 79 12.35 -5.82 -5.16
N ALA A 80 11.65 -6.05 -4.04
CA ALA A 80 10.26 -5.64 -3.87
C ALA A 80 10.09 -4.19 -3.36
N LEU A 81 11.18 -3.51 -3.04
CA LEU A 81 11.10 -2.20 -2.39
C LEU A 81 10.63 -1.11 -3.34
N ARG A 82 11.24 -1.02 -4.53
CA ARG A 82 11.07 0.12 -5.43
C ARG A 82 9.64 0.23 -5.97
N HIS A 83 9.05 -0.89 -6.38
CA HIS A 83 7.67 -0.87 -6.87
C HIS A 83 6.63 -0.69 -5.74
N ILE A 84 6.78 -1.30 -4.56
CA ILE A 84 5.84 -1.13 -3.45
C ILE A 84 5.85 0.33 -2.98
N LEU A 85 7.02 0.95 -2.84
CA LEU A 85 7.10 2.36 -2.45
C LEU A 85 6.61 3.29 -3.55
N GLY A 86 6.89 2.99 -4.82
CA GLY A 86 6.36 3.76 -5.95
C GLY A 86 4.82 3.70 -6.03
N GLU A 87 4.24 2.52 -5.82
CA GLU A 87 2.80 2.28 -5.79
C GLU A 87 2.13 2.96 -4.59
N GLU A 88 2.65 2.75 -3.37
CA GLU A 88 2.10 3.41 -2.18
C GLU A 88 2.26 4.94 -2.22
N ALA A 89 3.31 5.47 -2.86
CA ALA A 89 3.44 6.90 -3.09
C ALA A 89 2.37 7.44 -4.04
N LEU A 90 2.13 6.77 -5.17
CA LEU A 90 1.05 7.13 -6.08
C LEU A 90 -0.31 7.07 -5.37
N ARG A 91 -0.55 5.98 -4.63
CA ARG A 91 -1.77 5.79 -3.85
C ARG A 91 -1.94 6.91 -2.83
N ALA A 92 -0.90 7.25 -2.08
CA ALA A 92 -0.93 8.28 -1.03
C ALA A 92 -1.35 9.64 -1.61
N VAL A 93 -0.72 10.09 -2.70
CA VAL A 93 -1.06 11.37 -3.34
C VAL A 93 -2.53 11.40 -3.78
N ILE A 94 -3.04 10.31 -4.36
CA ILE A 94 -4.43 10.21 -4.83
C ILE A 94 -5.42 10.22 -3.67
N VAL A 95 -5.21 9.43 -2.61
CA VAL A 95 -6.18 9.35 -1.50
C VAL A 95 -6.22 10.60 -0.63
N TRP A 96 -5.14 11.39 -0.66
CA TRP A 96 -5.13 12.72 -0.04
C TRP A 96 -5.81 13.77 -0.90
N ASN A 97 -6.26 13.42 -2.12
CA ASN A 97 -6.81 14.34 -3.12
C ASN A 97 -5.92 15.58 -3.29
N PHE A 98 -4.61 15.36 -3.26
CA PHE A 98 -3.64 16.45 -3.34
C PHE A 98 -3.54 16.93 -4.78
N GLU A 99 -3.44 18.25 -4.94
CA GLU A 99 -3.54 19.00 -6.19
C GLU A 99 -3.03 18.25 -7.43
N SER A 100 -3.80 18.35 -8.52
CA SER A 100 -3.33 17.85 -9.83
C SER A 100 -2.00 18.49 -10.16
N SER A 101 -0.99 17.65 -10.43
CA SER A 101 0.35 18.08 -10.76
C SER A 101 0.87 17.26 -11.93
N SER A 102 1.81 17.83 -12.69
CA SER A 102 2.46 17.12 -13.79
C SER A 102 3.18 15.85 -13.32
N ALA A 103 3.68 15.83 -12.08
CA ALA A 103 4.27 14.65 -11.46
C ALA A 103 3.22 13.55 -11.23
N LEU A 104 2.04 13.90 -10.69
CA LEU A 104 0.96 12.92 -10.50
C LEU A 104 0.51 12.31 -11.83
N GLU A 105 0.28 13.12 -12.87
CA GLU A 105 -0.16 12.62 -14.16
C GLU A 105 0.88 11.71 -14.82
N LYS A 106 2.17 12.08 -14.81
CA LYS A 106 3.25 11.21 -15.28
C LYS A 106 3.35 9.89 -14.51
N ALA A 107 3.10 9.92 -13.20
CA ALA A 107 3.08 8.71 -12.39
C ALA A 107 1.87 7.81 -12.72
N LYS A 108 0.69 8.39 -12.99
CA LYS A 108 -0.48 7.64 -13.48
C LYS A 108 -0.20 7.01 -14.84
N GLU A 109 0.33 7.77 -15.79
CA GLU A 109 0.72 7.27 -17.12
C GLU A 109 1.71 6.10 -16.99
N SER A 110 2.73 6.26 -16.13
CA SER A 110 3.70 5.22 -15.82
C SER A 110 3.05 3.97 -15.23
N PHE A 111 2.09 4.13 -14.32
CA PHE A 111 1.34 3.03 -13.72
C PHE A 111 0.44 2.31 -14.75
N VAL A 112 -0.21 3.05 -15.66
CA VAL A 112 -0.99 2.47 -16.76
C VAL A 112 -0.08 1.70 -17.71
N TYR A 113 1.07 2.25 -18.07
CA TYR A 113 2.05 1.55 -18.88
C TYR A 113 2.51 0.25 -18.21
N LEU A 114 2.75 0.25 -16.89
CA LEU A 114 3.08 -0.96 -16.13
C LEU A 114 1.97 -2.01 -16.16
N LEU A 115 0.72 -1.57 -16.05
CA LEU A 115 -0.45 -2.42 -16.09
C LEU A 115 -0.55 -3.18 -17.44
N GLU A 116 -0.16 -2.54 -18.53
CA GLU A 116 -0.27 -3.08 -19.90
C GLU A 116 1.00 -3.78 -20.39
N SER A 117 2.13 -3.54 -19.73
CA SER A 117 3.43 -4.11 -20.10
C SER A 117 3.45 -5.64 -19.91
N GLY A 118 3.93 -6.36 -20.94
CA GLY A 118 4.16 -7.81 -20.86
C GLY A 118 3.12 -8.71 -21.54
N GLY A 119 2.22 -8.14 -22.35
CA GLY A 119 1.26 -8.92 -23.16
C GLY A 119 0.34 -9.77 -22.29
N ASP A 120 0.24 -11.07 -22.58
CA ASP A 120 -0.60 -12.02 -21.82
C ASP A 120 -0.15 -12.25 -20.38
N SER A 121 1.12 -11.91 -20.08
CA SER A 121 1.67 -11.94 -18.72
C SER A 121 1.53 -10.60 -17.98
N SER A 122 0.95 -9.60 -18.63
CA SER A 122 0.77 -8.27 -18.04
C SER A 122 -0.08 -8.34 -16.77
N PRO A 123 0.07 -7.36 -15.86
CA PRO A 123 -0.82 -7.26 -14.70
C PRO A 123 -2.29 -7.10 -15.09
N LYS A 124 -2.60 -6.42 -16.22
CA LYS A 124 -3.97 -6.31 -16.78
C LYS A 124 -4.55 -7.66 -17.17
N ALA A 125 -3.74 -8.50 -17.81
CA ALA A 125 -4.14 -9.83 -18.24
C ALA A 125 -4.27 -10.80 -17.07
N SER A 126 -3.32 -10.78 -16.12
CA SER A 126 -3.19 -11.81 -15.07
C SER A 126 -3.79 -11.42 -13.72
N GLY A 127 -3.94 -10.13 -13.41
CA GLY A 127 -4.25 -9.63 -12.06
C GLY A 127 -3.11 -9.80 -11.05
N PHE A 128 -1.94 -10.26 -11.49
CA PHE A 128 -0.79 -10.53 -10.64
C PHE A 128 0.34 -9.56 -10.96
N PHE A 129 1.07 -9.08 -9.95
CA PHE A 129 2.15 -8.15 -10.17
C PHE A 129 3.46 -8.65 -9.55
N CYS A 130 4.40 -9.07 -10.41
CA CYS A 130 5.75 -9.54 -10.06
C CYS A 130 5.81 -10.79 -9.16
N CYS A 131 5.28 -10.73 -7.93
CA CYS A 131 5.17 -11.85 -7.00
C CYS A 131 4.08 -11.60 -5.95
N HIS A 132 3.78 -12.61 -5.10
CA HIS A 132 2.74 -12.52 -4.07
C HIS A 132 2.95 -11.34 -3.09
N LYS A 133 4.20 -10.95 -2.82
CA LYS A 133 4.50 -9.86 -1.88
C LYS A 133 4.18 -8.48 -2.41
N CYS A 134 4.11 -8.34 -3.72
CA CYS A 134 4.02 -7.06 -4.42
C CYS A 134 2.60 -6.79 -4.88
N THR A 135 1.88 -7.85 -5.26
CA THR A 135 0.48 -7.81 -5.68
C THR A 135 -0.42 -7.00 -4.72
N PRO A 136 -0.35 -7.09 -3.38
CA PRO A 136 -1.22 -6.29 -2.52
C PRO A 136 -1.05 -4.76 -2.67
N ALA A 137 0.18 -4.25 -2.81
CA ALA A 137 0.43 -2.82 -3.02
C ALA A 137 -0.10 -2.36 -4.39
N PHE A 138 0.12 -3.18 -5.41
CA PHE A 138 -0.40 -2.97 -6.75
C PHE A 138 -1.94 -2.88 -6.74
N LEU A 139 -2.63 -3.84 -6.11
CA LEU A 139 -4.10 -3.84 -6.07
C LEU A 139 -4.66 -2.65 -5.28
N ARG A 140 -4.05 -2.26 -4.16
CA ARG A 140 -4.43 -1.05 -3.40
C ARG A 140 -4.30 0.21 -4.24
N THR A 141 -3.26 0.28 -5.07
CA THR A 141 -3.03 1.42 -5.96
C THR A 141 -4.00 1.40 -7.13
N LEU A 142 -4.23 0.24 -7.74
CA LEU A 142 -5.21 0.05 -8.81
C LEU A 142 -6.62 0.49 -8.38
N ALA A 143 -7.01 0.17 -7.15
CA ALA A 143 -8.31 0.53 -6.59
C ALA A 143 -8.55 2.05 -6.44
N VAL A 144 -7.49 2.87 -6.48
CA VAL A 144 -7.60 4.33 -6.41
C VAL A 144 -7.26 5.02 -7.73
N VAL A 145 -6.34 4.48 -8.53
CA VAL A 145 -5.99 5.03 -9.87
C VAL A 145 -7.13 4.78 -10.86
N LYS A 146 -7.77 3.60 -10.78
CA LYS A 146 -8.94 3.22 -11.59
C LYS A 146 -8.82 3.48 -13.11
N PRO A 147 -7.74 3.03 -13.78
CA PRO A 147 -7.62 3.14 -15.24
C PRO A 147 -8.63 2.22 -15.97
N ASP A 148 -8.76 2.35 -17.29
CA ASP A 148 -9.69 1.52 -18.06
C ASP A 148 -9.50 0.01 -17.84
N GLY A 149 -10.61 -0.68 -17.52
CA GLY A 149 -10.60 -2.11 -17.20
C GLY A 149 -10.04 -2.46 -15.81
N TRP A 150 -9.89 -1.48 -14.91
CA TRP A 150 -9.36 -1.71 -13.56
C TRP A 150 -10.15 -2.73 -12.76
N GLU A 151 -11.49 -2.73 -12.84
CA GLU A 151 -12.34 -3.65 -12.06
C GLU A 151 -12.07 -5.11 -12.42
N ALA A 152 -12.01 -5.42 -13.72
CA ALA A 152 -11.68 -6.75 -14.20
C ALA A 152 -10.28 -7.19 -13.77
N THR A 153 -9.31 -6.28 -13.82
CA THR A 153 -7.94 -6.53 -13.35
C THR A 153 -7.90 -6.79 -11.82
N LEU A 154 -8.59 -5.95 -11.05
CA LEU A 154 -8.68 -6.05 -9.60
C LEU A 154 -9.33 -7.37 -9.18
N GLN A 155 -10.42 -7.77 -9.87
CA GLN A 155 -11.10 -9.03 -9.63
C GLN A 155 -10.20 -10.24 -9.89
N LYS A 156 -9.41 -10.22 -10.97
CA LYS A 156 -8.40 -11.27 -11.22
C LYS A 156 -7.35 -11.32 -10.11
N GLY A 157 -6.90 -10.17 -9.61
CA GLY A 157 -5.95 -10.10 -8.51
C GLY A 157 -6.47 -10.69 -7.21
N ILE A 158 -7.73 -10.42 -6.89
CA ILE A 158 -8.38 -11.02 -5.71
C ILE A 158 -8.60 -12.52 -5.92
N GLU A 159 -8.94 -12.96 -7.13
CA GLU A 159 -9.03 -14.39 -7.45
C GLU A 159 -7.65 -15.10 -7.31
N ASN A 160 -6.54 -14.42 -7.62
CA ASN A 160 -5.20 -14.95 -7.36
C ASN A 160 -4.90 -15.09 -5.87
N ILE A 161 -5.37 -14.15 -5.03
CA ILE A 161 -5.31 -14.27 -3.57
C ILE A 161 -6.11 -15.50 -3.14
N ARG A 162 -7.36 -15.63 -3.59
CA ARG A 162 -8.25 -16.75 -3.29
C ARG A 162 -7.64 -18.12 -3.62
N LYS A 163 -7.02 -18.26 -4.79
CA LYS A 163 -6.34 -19.50 -5.22
C LYS A 163 -5.17 -19.91 -4.31
N LYS A 164 -4.69 -19.00 -3.46
CA LYS A 164 -3.61 -19.25 -2.50
C LYS A 164 -4.12 -19.41 -1.06
N ARG A 165 -5.43 -19.46 -0.82
CA ARG A 165 -5.98 -19.73 0.51
C ARG A 165 -5.35 -20.96 1.15
N THR A 166 -5.06 -20.86 2.44
CA THR A 166 -4.62 -21.96 3.28
C THR A 166 -5.69 -22.31 4.31
N PRO A 167 -5.75 -23.56 4.81
CA PRO A 167 -6.76 -23.98 5.79
C PRO A 167 -6.73 -23.21 7.12
N ASP A 168 -5.62 -22.55 7.45
CA ASP A 168 -5.44 -21.77 8.68
C ASP A 168 -5.95 -20.31 8.57
N GLY A 169 -6.68 -19.98 7.50
CA GLY A 169 -7.25 -18.65 7.28
C GLY A 169 -6.24 -17.62 6.77
N ARG A 170 -5.16 -18.07 6.10
CA ARG A 170 -4.16 -17.21 5.46
C ARG A 170 -4.16 -17.43 3.94
N TRP A 171 -3.18 -16.83 3.28
CA TRP A 171 -2.85 -17.06 1.88
C TRP A 171 -1.36 -17.35 1.72
N HIS A 172 -1.03 -18.40 0.97
CA HIS A 172 0.34 -18.81 0.72
C HIS A 172 1.12 -17.73 -0.04
N GLY A 173 2.26 -17.31 0.52
CA GLY A 173 3.19 -16.35 -0.09
C GLY A 173 2.83 -14.88 0.08
N PHE A 174 1.59 -14.55 0.42
CA PHE A 174 1.14 -13.17 0.64
C PHE A 174 1.48 -12.69 2.07
N PRO A 175 1.90 -11.42 2.27
CA PRO A 175 2.09 -10.85 3.60
C PRO A 175 0.73 -10.69 4.26
N PHE A 176 0.46 -11.51 5.29
CA PHE A 176 -0.86 -11.67 5.88
C PHE A 176 -1.51 -10.36 6.31
N TYR A 177 -0.81 -9.53 7.11
CA TYR A 177 -1.44 -8.32 7.64
C TYR A 177 -1.58 -7.24 6.57
N TYR A 178 -0.58 -7.10 5.69
CA TYR A 178 -0.65 -6.16 4.60
C TYR A 178 -1.73 -6.51 3.58
N THR A 179 -1.95 -7.80 3.32
CA THR A 179 -3.07 -8.27 2.49
C THR A 179 -4.41 -7.99 3.14
N LEU A 180 -4.55 -8.17 4.46
CA LEU A 180 -5.77 -7.75 5.17
C LEU A 180 -6.03 -6.25 5.05
N LEU A 181 -4.99 -5.44 5.26
CA LEU A 181 -5.09 -3.99 5.09
C LEU A 181 -5.48 -3.62 3.65
N ALA A 182 -4.88 -4.28 2.67
CA ALA A 182 -5.20 -4.09 1.25
C ALA A 182 -6.67 -4.38 0.95
N LEU A 183 -7.17 -5.54 1.38
CA LEU A 183 -8.55 -5.95 1.16
C LEU A 183 -9.53 -5.03 1.91
N SER A 184 -9.16 -4.55 3.10
CA SER A 184 -9.98 -3.62 3.89
C SER A 184 -10.13 -2.23 3.25
N ASP A 185 -9.21 -1.87 2.34
CA ASP A 185 -9.27 -0.62 1.58
C ASP A 185 -10.18 -0.72 0.35
N MET A 186 -10.65 -1.92 0.01
CA MET A 186 -11.42 -2.18 -1.20
C MET A 186 -12.88 -2.48 -0.83
N ASP A 187 -13.80 -1.58 -1.16
CA ASP A 187 -15.23 -1.81 -0.98
C ASP A 187 -15.84 -2.58 -2.16
N ILE A 188 -15.39 -3.83 -2.36
CA ILE A 188 -15.94 -4.73 -3.38
C ILE A 188 -16.25 -6.11 -2.79
N PRO A 189 -17.28 -6.82 -3.31
CA PRO A 189 -17.74 -8.08 -2.73
C PRO A 189 -16.66 -9.15 -2.63
N SER A 190 -15.79 -9.27 -3.64
CA SER A 190 -14.72 -10.27 -3.67
C SER A 190 -13.67 -10.02 -2.58
N ALA A 191 -13.38 -8.75 -2.24
CA ALA A 191 -12.49 -8.44 -1.13
C ALA A 191 -13.10 -8.83 0.23
N LYS A 192 -14.41 -8.58 0.42
CA LYS A 192 -15.16 -8.99 1.62
C LYS A 192 -15.15 -10.51 1.81
N VAL A 193 -15.32 -11.27 0.74
CA VAL A 193 -15.24 -12.75 0.77
C VAL A 193 -13.85 -13.25 1.21
N GLU A 194 -12.77 -12.59 0.79
CA GLU A 194 -11.42 -12.93 1.26
C GLU A 194 -11.20 -12.49 2.73
N LEU A 195 -11.70 -11.32 3.13
CA LEU A 195 -11.68 -10.90 4.54
C LEU A 195 -12.41 -11.92 5.44
N GLN A 196 -13.57 -12.40 5.01
CA GLN A 196 -14.35 -13.42 5.73
C GLN A 196 -13.60 -14.75 5.86
N HIS A 197 -12.84 -15.17 4.83
CA HIS A 197 -11.96 -16.35 4.90
C HIS A 197 -10.93 -16.23 6.03
N ALA A 198 -10.39 -15.04 6.25
CA ALA A 198 -9.41 -14.78 7.31
C ALA A 198 -10.04 -14.53 8.70
N SER A 199 -11.37 -14.35 8.79
CA SER A 199 -12.09 -13.89 10.00
C SER A 199 -11.76 -14.68 11.28
N THR A 200 -11.77 -16.01 11.20
CA THR A 200 -11.52 -16.88 12.36
C THR A 200 -10.09 -16.74 12.86
N ARG A 201 -9.11 -16.62 11.95
CA ARG A 201 -7.72 -16.37 12.30
C ARG A 201 -7.55 -14.95 12.84
N ALA A 202 -8.23 -13.98 12.23
CA ALA A 202 -8.20 -12.59 12.63
C ALA A 202 -8.70 -12.39 14.06
N LYS A 203 -9.85 -12.99 14.42
CA LYS A 203 -10.41 -12.98 15.79
C LYS A 203 -9.41 -13.50 16.83
N LYS A 204 -8.72 -14.61 16.53
CA LYS A 204 -7.69 -15.18 17.42
C LYS A 204 -6.48 -14.26 17.60
N LEU A 205 -6.09 -13.53 16.55
CA LEU A 205 -4.95 -12.61 16.58
C LEU A 205 -5.30 -11.28 17.23
N LEU A 206 -6.52 -10.77 17.02
CA LEU A 206 -7.00 -9.51 17.61
C LEU A 206 -6.93 -9.54 19.14
N ASN A 207 -7.31 -10.67 19.75
CA ASN A 207 -7.22 -10.90 21.20
C ASN A 207 -5.78 -10.87 21.77
N ARG A 208 -4.75 -10.85 20.92
CA ARG A 208 -3.33 -10.84 21.33
C ARG A 208 -2.68 -9.46 21.22
N TYR A 209 -3.32 -8.50 20.55
CA TYR A 209 -2.76 -7.16 20.38
C TYR A 209 -3.14 -6.29 21.58
N LEU A 210 -2.17 -6.13 22.49
CA LEU A 210 -2.26 -5.21 23.64
C LEU A 210 -1.41 -3.94 23.45
N LYS A 211 -0.59 -3.90 22.39
CA LYS A 211 0.31 -2.78 22.11
C LYS A 211 -0.38 -1.76 21.22
N GLU A 212 -0.19 -0.49 21.56
CA GLU A 212 -0.77 0.66 20.85
C GLU A 212 0.25 1.36 19.94
N ASP A 213 1.33 0.68 19.56
CA ASP A 213 2.31 1.18 18.61
C ASP A 213 1.74 1.21 17.18
N ARG A 214 2.37 2.00 16.30
CA ARG A 214 1.99 2.18 14.89
C ARG A 214 1.67 0.87 14.19
N ILE A 215 2.60 -0.09 14.23
CA ILE A 215 2.45 -1.35 13.50
C ILE A 215 1.24 -2.12 14.01
N SER A 216 1.08 -2.17 15.33
CA SER A 216 -0.06 -2.83 15.96
C SER A 216 -1.40 -2.20 15.54
N ARG A 217 -1.50 -0.86 15.46
CA ARG A 217 -2.72 -0.17 14.98
C ARG A 217 -3.10 -0.55 13.56
N PHE A 218 -2.14 -0.57 12.63
CA PHE A 218 -2.42 -0.97 11.25
C PHE A 218 -2.79 -2.43 11.09
N ARG A 219 -2.14 -3.33 11.85
CA ARG A 219 -2.55 -4.73 11.90
C ARG A 219 -3.97 -4.87 12.42
N LYS A 220 -4.31 -4.12 13.47
CA LYS A 220 -5.65 -4.11 14.08
C LYS A 220 -6.72 -3.71 13.05
N THR A 221 -6.49 -2.67 12.26
CA THR A 221 -7.41 -2.26 11.19
C THR A 221 -7.76 -3.40 10.23
N GLY A 222 -6.77 -4.11 9.70
CA GLY A 222 -7.01 -5.24 8.80
C GLY A 222 -7.69 -6.42 9.49
N LEU A 223 -7.34 -6.68 10.76
CA LEU A 223 -7.96 -7.75 11.56
C LEU A 223 -9.43 -7.44 11.88
N GLU A 224 -9.75 -6.22 12.27
CA GLU A 224 -11.11 -5.77 12.58
C GLU A 224 -11.98 -5.82 11.33
N ALA A 225 -11.47 -5.39 10.17
CA ALA A 225 -12.16 -5.51 8.90
C ALA A 225 -12.48 -6.98 8.56
N ALA A 226 -11.56 -7.91 8.83
CA ALA A 226 -11.81 -9.34 8.62
C ALA A 226 -12.81 -9.95 9.61
N VAL A 227 -12.90 -9.43 10.83
CA VAL A 227 -13.89 -9.87 11.82
C VAL A 227 -15.29 -9.33 11.50
N ALA A 228 -15.37 -8.16 10.87
CA ALA A 228 -16.62 -7.50 10.50
C ALA A 228 -17.18 -7.90 9.13
N ALA A 229 -16.42 -8.62 8.30
CA ALA A 229 -16.79 -9.08 6.96
C ALA A 229 -17.66 -10.33 6.97
#